data_AF-K5VYR3-F1
#
_entry.id   AF-K5VYR3-F1
#
_cell.length_a   1.000
_cell.length_b   1.000
_cell.length_c   1.000
_cell.angle_alpha   90.00
_cell.angle_beta   90.00
_cell.angle_gamma   90.00
#
_symmetry.space_group_name_H-M   'P 1'
#
loop_
_entity.id
_entity.type
_entity.pdbx_description
1 polymer ?
#
loop_
_entity_poly.entity_id
_entity_poly.type
_entity_poly.pdbx_seq_one_letter_code
_entity_poly.pdbx_strand_id
1 'polypeptide(L)'
;MSLTAAVAAAVGALASNPVLTASSNGTFLELTAIVTRNNISALECWRLTDPFVTSADAGTAGASTMDINDLANATYTVLPPRFEGGVHNSPHPQLVIFLSGVAHVTLPFGTDDALVLGGGSGMIIAADTTGSGHNTSYPSNQQTRALQIPFTDGVIPPHVVVNEGACTGDQIVTTTTD
;
A
#
# COMPACT_ATOMS: atom_id res chain seq x y z
N MET A 1 24.81 23.22 59.62
CA MET A 1 24.42 22.17 58.66
C MET A 1 22.89 22.12 58.67
N SER A 2 22.25 22.82 57.73
CA SER A 2 20.79 22.75 57.56
C SER A 2 20.50 22.00 56.26
N LEU A 3 19.74 20.90 56.39
CA LEU A 3 19.31 20.07 55.27
C LEU A 3 18.20 20.78 54.47
N THR A 4 18.35 20.78 53.15
CA THR A 4 17.31 21.09 52.17
C THR A 4 16.35 19.91 52.02
N ALA A 5 15.05 20.15 52.05
CA ALA A 5 14.02 19.16 51.71
C ALA A 5 13.57 19.36 50.26
N ALA A 6 13.65 18.29 49.45
CA ALA A 6 13.23 18.27 48.05
C ALA A 6 11.71 18.05 47.94
N VAL A 7 11.07 18.78 47.02
CA VAL A 7 9.68 18.58 46.62
C VAL A 7 9.64 17.55 45.49
N ALA A 8 8.92 16.44 45.68
CA ALA A 8 8.68 15.44 44.65
C ALA A 8 7.47 15.84 43.80
N ALA A 9 7.65 16.00 42.48
CA ALA A 9 6.57 16.17 41.53
C ALA A 9 6.08 14.79 41.05
N ALA A 10 4.80 14.47 41.29
CA ALA A 10 4.16 13.27 40.77
C ALA A 10 3.78 13.50 39.29
N VAL A 11 4.37 12.72 38.39
CA VAL A 11 4.00 12.70 36.96
C VAL A 11 2.83 11.73 36.81
N GLY A 12 1.63 12.25 36.54
CA GLY A 12 0.47 11.43 36.21
C GLY A 12 0.60 10.86 34.79
N ALA A 13 0.53 9.54 34.67
CA ALA A 13 0.47 8.86 33.38
C ALA A 13 -0.90 9.10 32.73
N LEU A 14 -0.93 9.79 31.58
CA LEU A 14 -2.10 9.85 30.73
C LEU A 14 -2.19 8.53 29.95
N ALA A 15 -3.17 7.70 30.28
CA ALA A 15 -3.51 6.52 29.50
C ALA A 15 -4.11 6.97 28.16
N SER A 16 -3.43 6.66 27.06
CA SER A 16 -3.92 6.85 25.71
C SER A 16 -5.07 5.88 25.46
N ASN A 17 -6.30 6.37 25.37
CA ASN A 17 -7.42 5.55 24.88
C ASN A 17 -7.19 5.25 23.39
N PRO A 18 -7.39 3.99 22.93
CA PRO A 18 -7.38 3.70 21.51
C PRO A 18 -8.53 4.45 20.84
N VAL A 19 -8.21 5.25 19.83
CA VAL A 19 -9.20 5.84 18.93
C VAL A 19 -9.78 4.67 18.12
N LEU A 20 -11.00 4.26 18.46
CA LEU A 20 -11.80 3.41 17.59
C LEU A 20 -12.12 4.24 16.34
N THR A 21 -11.41 4.00 15.24
CA THR A 21 -11.80 4.50 13.93
C THR A 21 -13.15 3.89 13.60
N ALA A 22 -14.20 4.71 13.59
CA ALA A 22 -15.52 4.29 13.14
C ALA A 22 -15.38 3.74 11.71
N SER A 23 -15.71 2.46 11.53
CA SER A 23 -15.88 1.87 10.19
C SER A 23 -17.03 2.62 9.52
N SER A 24 -16.76 3.39 8.48
CA SER A 24 -17.81 4.03 7.68
C SER A 24 -18.36 3.03 6.67
N ASN A 25 -19.70 2.95 6.55
CA ASN A 25 -20.34 2.16 5.50
C ASN A 25 -19.90 2.69 4.11
N GLY A 26 -19.41 1.82 3.23
CA GLY A 26 -18.92 2.24 1.91
C GLY A 26 -18.16 1.16 1.14
N THR A 27 -17.86 1.47 -0.12
CA THR A 27 -16.99 0.64 -0.97
C THR A 27 -15.62 1.33 -1.07
N PHE A 28 -14.54 0.58 -0.90
CA PHE A 28 -13.17 1.10 -0.80
C PHE A 28 -12.21 0.30 -1.68
N LEU A 29 -11.03 0.88 -1.93
CA LEU A 29 -9.92 0.20 -2.57
C LEU A 29 -8.96 -0.35 -1.51
N GLU A 30 -8.79 -1.67 -1.50
CA GLU A 30 -7.79 -2.40 -0.74
C GLU A 30 -6.69 -2.96 -1.66
N LEU A 31 -5.43 -2.73 -1.30
CA LEU A 31 -4.30 -3.17 -2.10
C LEU A 31 -3.07 -3.45 -1.24
N THR A 32 -2.28 -4.41 -1.70
CA THR A 32 -0.99 -4.72 -1.06
C THR A 32 -0.06 -3.53 -1.20
N ALA A 33 0.57 -3.16 -0.10
CA ALA A 33 1.62 -2.18 -0.03
C ALA A 33 2.95 -2.83 0.37
N ILE A 34 4.03 -2.43 -0.28
CA ILE A 34 5.40 -2.75 0.12
C ILE A 34 5.93 -1.53 0.88
N VAL A 35 6.31 -1.69 2.14
CA VAL A 35 6.68 -0.59 3.04
C VAL A 35 8.04 -0.85 3.68
N THR A 36 8.69 0.18 4.23
CA THR A 36 9.88 0.01 5.08
C THR A 36 9.49 0.08 6.55
N ARG A 37 9.76 -0.98 7.32
CA ARG A 37 9.59 -1.03 8.78
C ARG A 37 10.90 -1.44 9.44
N ASN A 38 11.42 -0.60 10.35
CA ASN A 38 12.70 -0.86 11.03
C ASN A 38 13.87 -1.18 10.07
N ASN A 39 13.97 -0.44 8.96
CA ASN A 39 14.99 -0.61 7.93
C ASN A 39 14.93 -1.96 7.17
N ILE A 40 13.80 -2.66 7.24
CA ILE A 40 13.51 -3.90 6.50
C ILE A 40 12.21 -3.69 5.71
N SER A 41 12.14 -4.14 4.46
CA SER A 41 10.90 -4.09 3.70
C SER A 41 9.89 -5.11 4.25
N ALA A 42 8.62 -4.72 4.31
CA ALA A 42 7.50 -5.51 4.78
C ALA A 42 6.32 -5.36 3.82
N LEU A 43 5.37 -6.30 3.90
CA LEU A 43 4.09 -6.20 3.20
C LEU A 43 3.00 -5.79 4.19
N GLU A 44 2.10 -4.93 3.75
CA GLU A 44 0.91 -4.54 4.49
C GLU A 44 -0.30 -4.56 3.55
N CYS A 45 -1.48 -4.82 4.10
CA CYS A 45 -2.73 -4.64 3.38
C CYS A 45 -3.30 -3.29 3.75
N TRP A 46 -3.36 -2.40 2.76
CA TRP A 46 -3.85 -1.04 2.94
C TRP A 46 -5.24 -0.90 2.35
N ARG A 47 -6.10 -0.18 3.07
CA ARG A 47 -7.35 0.37 2.56
C ARG A 47 -7.22 1.88 2.43
N LEU A 48 -7.44 2.41 1.23
CA LEU A 48 -7.49 3.85 1.05
C LEU A 48 -8.72 4.42 1.78
N THR A 49 -8.59 5.59 2.41
CA THR A 49 -9.64 6.11 3.28
C THR A 49 -10.80 6.73 2.51
N ASP A 50 -10.58 7.16 1.27
CA ASP A 50 -11.61 7.75 0.44
C ASP A 50 -12.46 6.63 -0.20
N PRO A 51 -13.79 6.63 0.00
CA PRO A 51 -14.66 5.64 -0.61
C PRO A 51 -14.85 5.91 -2.10
N PHE A 52 -15.25 4.88 -2.84
CA PHE A 52 -15.84 5.05 -4.15
C PHE A 52 -17.11 5.90 -4.07
N VAL A 53 -17.24 6.86 -4.99
CA VAL A 53 -18.41 7.71 -5.19
C VAL A 53 -19.02 7.46 -6.57
N THR A 54 -20.24 7.94 -6.79
CA THR A 54 -20.84 7.89 -8.12
C THR A 54 -20.29 9.02 -9.00
N SER A 55 -19.72 8.67 -10.14
CA SER A 55 -19.21 9.65 -11.10
C SER A 55 -20.35 10.48 -11.70
N ALA A 56 -20.10 11.79 -11.84
CA ALA A 56 -20.93 12.72 -12.61
C ALA A 56 -20.32 13.08 -13.97
N ASP A 57 -19.10 12.60 -14.26
CA ASP A 57 -18.35 13.00 -15.45
C ASP A 57 -18.87 12.32 -16.73
N ALA A 58 -18.76 13.04 -17.84
CA ALA A 58 -19.14 12.51 -19.14
C ALA A 58 -18.32 11.24 -19.47
N GLY A 59 -19.01 10.17 -19.86
CA GLY A 59 -18.39 8.88 -20.21
C GLY A 59 -18.30 7.87 -19.06
N THR A 60 -18.40 8.31 -17.80
CA THR A 60 -18.47 7.43 -16.63
C THR A 60 -19.64 7.73 -15.69
N ALA A 61 -20.54 8.65 -16.06
CA ALA A 61 -21.70 9.03 -15.27
C ALA A 61 -22.49 7.81 -14.76
N GLY A 62 -22.70 7.74 -13.45
CA GLY A 62 -23.39 6.63 -12.77
C GLY A 62 -22.49 5.46 -12.37
N ALA A 63 -21.24 5.40 -12.83
CA ALA A 63 -20.28 4.37 -12.40
C ALA A 63 -19.65 4.72 -11.04
N SER A 64 -19.12 3.70 -10.36
CA SER A 64 -18.27 3.91 -9.18
C SER A 64 -16.90 4.43 -9.61
N THR A 65 -16.46 5.52 -9.00
CA THR A 65 -15.16 6.16 -9.24
C THR A 65 -14.53 6.57 -7.93
N MET A 66 -13.21 6.68 -7.90
CA MET A 66 -12.49 7.31 -6.80
C MET A 66 -11.25 8.00 -7.34
N ASP A 67 -10.81 9.04 -6.64
CA ASP A 67 -9.48 9.60 -6.85
C ASP A 67 -8.50 8.82 -5.98
N ILE A 68 -7.44 8.27 -6.59
CA ILE A 68 -6.40 7.55 -5.84
C ILE A 68 -5.48 8.56 -5.15
N ASN A 69 -4.83 9.43 -5.93
CA ASN A 69 -4.06 10.62 -5.49
C ASN A 69 -3.53 11.39 -6.72
N ASP A 70 -2.79 12.48 -6.48
CA ASP A 70 -1.94 13.12 -7.49
C ASP A 70 -0.79 12.20 -7.92
N LEU A 71 -0.68 11.98 -9.23
CA LEU A 71 0.30 11.10 -9.86
C LEU A 71 1.24 11.89 -10.78
N ALA A 72 2.51 11.49 -10.80
CA ALA A 72 3.53 12.03 -11.70
C ALA A 72 3.59 11.22 -13.02
N ASN A 73 4.65 11.44 -13.81
CA ASN A 73 4.84 10.76 -15.09
C ASN A 73 4.87 9.22 -14.93
N ALA A 74 4.02 8.53 -15.68
CA ALA A 74 3.98 7.08 -15.72
C ALA A 74 5.08 6.50 -16.63
N THR A 75 5.65 5.37 -16.21
CA THR A 75 6.51 4.52 -17.06
C THR A 75 5.74 3.27 -17.46
N TYR A 76 5.71 2.95 -18.75
CA TYR A 76 5.14 1.70 -19.27
C TYR A 76 6.26 0.71 -19.55
N THR A 77 6.27 -0.40 -18.83
CA THR A 77 7.32 -1.42 -18.92
C THR A 77 6.74 -2.75 -19.41
N VAL A 78 7.42 -3.34 -20.41
CA VAL A 78 7.15 -4.72 -20.86
C VAL A 78 8.26 -5.62 -20.34
N LEU A 79 7.91 -6.50 -19.41
CA LEU A 79 8.82 -7.44 -18.79
C LEU A 79 8.77 -8.78 -19.54
N PRO A 80 9.93 -9.37 -19.90
CA PRO A 80 9.97 -10.66 -20.55
C PRO A 80 9.27 -11.76 -19.71
N PRO A 81 8.82 -12.85 -20.35
CA PRO A 81 8.43 -14.05 -19.63
C PRO A 81 9.56 -14.57 -18.73
N ARG A 82 9.21 -15.09 -17.55
CA ARG A 82 10.16 -15.69 -16.58
C ARG A 82 11.32 -14.74 -16.22
N PHE A 83 11.03 -13.46 -16.09
CA PHE A 83 12.03 -12.44 -15.78
C PHE A 83 12.23 -12.31 -14.28
N GLU A 84 13.48 -12.22 -13.84
CA GLU A 84 13.85 -11.95 -12.43
C GLU A 84 14.32 -10.50 -12.30
N GLY A 85 13.56 -9.69 -11.57
CA GLY A 85 13.90 -8.30 -11.28
C GLY A 85 14.94 -8.15 -10.17
N GLY A 86 15.12 -9.18 -9.34
CA GLY A 86 16.05 -9.17 -8.22
C GLY A 86 15.58 -8.31 -7.05
N VAL A 87 16.39 -8.30 -5.98
CA VAL A 87 16.14 -7.49 -4.78
C VAL A 87 16.47 -6.01 -5.05
N HIS A 88 15.52 -5.13 -4.78
CA HIS A 88 15.68 -3.68 -4.93
C HIS A 88 14.70 -2.93 -4.03
N ASN A 89 14.95 -1.63 -3.84
CA ASN A 89 13.97 -0.71 -3.27
C ASN A 89 13.17 -0.05 -4.39
N SER A 90 11.95 0.39 -4.08
CA SER A 90 11.23 1.26 -5.00
C SER A 90 11.98 2.59 -5.18
N PRO A 91 12.22 3.08 -6.42
CA PRO A 91 12.93 4.34 -6.63
C PRO A 91 12.18 5.56 -6.09
N HIS A 92 10.84 5.47 -6.02
CA HIS A 92 9.93 6.46 -5.47
C HIS A 92 8.76 5.74 -4.80
N PRO A 93 8.02 6.37 -3.87
CA PRO A 93 6.70 5.88 -3.51
C PRO A 93 5.81 5.94 -4.76
N GLN A 94 5.29 4.79 -5.19
CA GLN A 94 4.61 4.71 -6.48
C GLN A 94 3.45 3.71 -6.48
N LEU A 95 2.43 4.03 -7.28
CA LEU A 95 1.40 3.10 -7.70
C LEU A 95 1.96 2.22 -8.83
N VAL A 96 1.88 0.91 -8.66
CA VAL A 96 2.23 -0.05 -9.71
C VAL A 96 0.98 -0.79 -10.15
N ILE A 97 0.69 -0.73 -11.45
CA ILE A 97 -0.46 -1.40 -12.06
C ILE A 97 0.04 -2.45 -13.04
N PHE A 98 -0.14 -3.71 -12.71
CA PHE A 98 0.10 -4.82 -13.61
C PHE A 98 -1.11 -4.97 -14.53
N LEU A 99 -0.92 -4.67 -15.81
CA LEU A 99 -1.95 -4.75 -16.85
C LEU A 99 -2.14 -6.18 -17.36
N SER A 100 -1.09 -7.01 -17.28
CA SER A 100 -1.11 -8.42 -17.68
C SER A 100 0.02 -9.18 -17.00
N GLY A 101 -0.01 -10.51 -17.03
CA GLY A 101 1.04 -11.36 -16.46
C GLY A 101 0.89 -11.53 -14.95
N VAL A 102 1.98 -11.88 -14.28
CA VAL A 102 2.04 -12.05 -12.83
C VAL A 102 3.31 -11.40 -12.32
N ALA A 103 3.21 -10.67 -11.20
CA ALA A 103 4.36 -10.29 -10.39
C ALA A 103 4.31 -11.07 -9.07
N HIS A 104 5.44 -11.66 -8.69
CA HIS A 104 5.62 -12.31 -7.40
C HIS A 104 6.62 -11.50 -6.58
N VAL A 105 6.12 -10.90 -5.51
CA VAL A 105 6.90 -10.07 -4.60
C VAL A 105 7.26 -10.90 -3.37
N THR A 106 8.54 -10.96 -3.03
CA THR A 106 9.03 -11.62 -1.82
C THR A 106 9.97 -10.71 -1.02
N LEU A 107 10.11 -10.98 0.27
CA LEU A 107 10.93 -10.19 1.18
C LEU A 107 12.23 -10.91 1.52
N PRO A 108 13.40 -10.26 1.50
CA PRO A 108 14.67 -10.89 1.85
C PRO A 108 14.74 -11.42 3.30
N PHE A 109 13.98 -10.81 4.22
CA PHE A 109 14.00 -11.12 5.65
C PHE A 109 12.62 -11.44 6.24
N GLY A 110 11.63 -11.69 5.37
CA GLY A 110 10.26 -12.04 5.77
C GLY A 110 9.80 -13.32 5.08
N THR A 111 8.77 -13.96 5.62
CA THR A 111 8.12 -15.13 5.00
C THR A 111 6.91 -14.77 4.15
N ASP A 112 6.44 -13.54 4.25
CA ASP A 112 5.29 -13.06 3.49
C ASP A 112 5.66 -12.83 2.02
N ASP A 113 4.71 -13.10 1.14
CA ASP A 113 4.80 -12.85 -0.27
C ASP A 113 3.48 -12.32 -0.84
N ALA A 114 3.54 -11.77 -2.06
CA ALA A 114 2.36 -11.35 -2.80
C ALA A 114 2.44 -11.82 -4.25
N LEU A 115 1.42 -12.54 -4.68
CA LEU A 115 1.18 -12.84 -6.09
C LEU A 115 0.17 -11.84 -6.65
N VAL A 116 0.65 -10.91 -7.46
CA VAL A 116 -0.18 -9.87 -8.09
C VAL A 116 -0.48 -10.29 -9.52
N LEU A 117 -1.72 -10.72 -9.75
CA LEU A 117 -2.22 -11.05 -11.07
C LEU A 117 -2.56 -9.76 -11.82
N GLY A 118 -1.98 -9.57 -13.01
CA GLY A 118 -2.32 -8.41 -13.82
C GLY A 118 -3.78 -8.44 -14.29
N GLY A 119 -4.37 -7.26 -14.48
CA GLY A 119 -5.79 -7.09 -14.83
C GLY A 119 -6.54 -6.28 -13.77
N GLY A 120 -7.81 -6.63 -13.52
CA GLY A 120 -8.72 -5.85 -12.67
C GLY A 120 -8.31 -5.73 -11.19
N SER A 121 -7.44 -6.62 -10.70
CA SER A 121 -6.91 -6.63 -9.33
C SER A 121 -5.38 -6.50 -9.30
N GLY A 122 -4.79 -5.92 -10.35
CA GLY A 122 -3.35 -5.89 -10.57
C GLY A 122 -2.62 -4.70 -9.93
N MET A 123 -3.19 -4.05 -8.92
CA MET A 123 -2.61 -2.83 -8.34
C MET A 123 -1.87 -3.10 -7.03
N ILE A 124 -0.72 -2.46 -6.83
CA ILE A 124 -0.03 -2.38 -5.54
C ILE A 124 0.56 -0.98 -5.32
N ILE A 125 0.91 -0.67 -4.08
CA ILE A 125 1.74 0.50 -3.76
C ILE A 125 3.13 0.00 -3.35
N ALA A 126 4.17 0.50 -4.02
CA ALA A 126 5.55 0.28 -3.61
C ALA A 126 6.08 1.56 -2.94
N ALA A 127 6.13 1.55 -1.61
CA ALA A 127 6.56 2.66 -0.76
C ALA A 127 7.91 2.41 -0.06
N ASP A 128 8.51 1.24 -0.23
CA ASP A 128 9.76 0.83 0.40
C ASP A 128 11.00 1.43 -0.32
N THR A 129 11.14 2.75 -0.23
CA THR A 129 12.24 3.48 -0.87
C THR A 129 13.59 3.33 -0.15
N THR A 130 13.59 2.69 1.02
CA THR A 130 14.78 2.45 1.86
C THR A 130 14.73 1.08 2.52
N GLY A 131 15.81 0.68 3.20
CA GLY A 131 15.90 -0.58 3.93
C GLY A 131 16.39 -1.74 3.06
N SER A 132 15.95 -2.96 3.36
CA SER A 132 16.42 -4.18 2.67
C SER A 132 15.93 -4.33 1.24
N GLY A 133 14.86 -3.63 0.86
CA GLY A 133 14.18 -3.83 -0.41
C GLY A 133 13.36 -5.12 -0.46
N HIS A 134 12.71 -5.34 -1.60
CA HIS A 134 11.93 -6.52 -1.94
C HIS A 134 12.47 -7.15 -3.23
N ASN A 135 12.26 -8.45 -3.42
CA ASN A 135 12.45 -9.08 -4.73
C ASN A 135 11.15 -9.02 -5.52
N THR A 136 11.24 -8.75 -6.81
CA THR A 136 10.11 -8.96 -7.73
C THR A 136 10.53 -9.90 -8.86
N SER A 137 9.80 -11.00 -9.00
CA SER A 137 9.93 -11.91 -10.15
C SER A 137 8.65 -11.90 -10.99
N TYR A 138 8.78 -12.30 -12.25
CA TYR A 138 7.68 -12.33 -13.22
C TYR A 138 7.59 -13.74 -13.81
N PRO A 139 6.98 -14.69 -13.06
CA PRO A 139 7.15 -16.11 -13.33
C PRO A 139 6.33 -16.62 -14.52
N SER A 140 5.41 -15.82 -15.06
CA SER A 140 4.53 -16.25 -16.14
C SER A 140 5.28 -16.56 -17.44
N ASN A 141 4.72 -17.46 -18.24
CA ASN A 141 5.20 -17.76 -19.60
C ASN A 141 4.84 -16.67 -20.64
N GLN A 142 4.05 -15.68 -20.23
CA GLN A 142 3.71 -14.50 -21.01
C GLN A 142 4.41 -13.27 -20.44
N GLN A 143 4.47 -12.19 -21.22
CA GLN A 143 5.00 -10.91 -20.76
C GLN A 143 4.13 -10.33 -19.64
N THR A 144 4.77 -9.80 -18.62
CA THR A 144 4.11 -8.92 -17.64
C THR A 144 4.20 -7.49 -18.18
N ARG A 145 3.08 -6.77 -18.20
CA ARG A 145 3.02 -5.36 -18.60
C ARG A 145 2.66 -4.55 -17.38
N ALA A 146 3.44 -3.52 -17.08
CA ALA A 146 3.23 -2.71 -15.88
C ALA A 146 3.25 -1.22 -16.21
N LEU A 147 2.41 -0.47 -15.50
CA LEU A 147 2.59 0.96 -15.30
C LEU A 147 3.21 1.17 -13.93
N GLN A 148 4.28 1.95 -13.87
CA GLN A 148 4.89 2.42 -12.62
C GLN A 148 4.71 3.93 -12.59
N ILE A 149 3.95 4.42 -11.60
CA ILE A 149 3.50 5.79 -11.54
C ILE A 149 3.85 6.36 -10.17
N PRO A 150 4.91 7.18 -10.05
CA PRO A 150 5.25 7.83 -8.80
C PRO A 150 4.11 8.73 -8.32
N PHE A 151 3.90 8.78 -7.01
CA PHE A 151 3.06 9.82 -6.43
C PHE A 151 3.78 11.17 -6.51
N THR A 152 3.04 12.22 -6.87
CA THR A 152 3.60 13.58 -6.93
C THR A 152 4.20 13.95 -5.58
N ASP A 153 5.45 14.44 -5.60
CA ASP A 153 6.24 14.78 -4.41
C ASP A 153 6.39 13.65 -3.37
N GLY A 154 6.14 12.39 -3.78
CA GLY A 154 6.17 11.22 -2.89
C GLY A 154 5.01 11.13 -1.90
N VAL A 155 3.93 11.89 -2.11
CA VAL A 155 2.76 11.91 -1.22
C VAL A 155 1.92 10.66 -1.44
N ILE A 156 2.01 9.70 -0.53
CA ILE A 156 1.19 8.48 -0.54
C ILE A 156 -0.27 8.83 -0.16
N PRO A 157 -1.28 8.21 -0.80
CA PRO A 157 -2.67 8.45 -0.45
C PRO A 157 -2.98 8.11 1.02
N PRO A 158 -3.90 8.86 1.66
CA PRO A 158 -4.40 8.52 2.98
C PRO A 158 -4.96 7.08 3.02
N HIS A 159 -4.54 6.31 4.02
CA HIS A 159 -4.90 4.90 4.16
C HIS A 159 -4.91 4.46 5.61
N VAL A 160 -5.52 3.29 5.85
CA VAL A 160 -5.39 2.53 7.09
C VAL A 160 -4.79 1.16 6.78
N VAL A 161 -3.99 0.62 7.70
CA VAL A 161 -3.52 -0.76 7.64
C VAL A 161 -4.61 -1.66 8.17
N VAL A 162 -5.19 -2.50 7.31
CA VAL A 162 -6.25 -3.44 7.70
C VAL A 162 -5.71 -4.80 8.12
N ASN A 163 -4.53 -5.18 7.64
CA ASN A 163 -3.84 -6.40 8.04
C ASN A 163 -2.31 -6.29 7.80
N GLU A 164 -1.52 -7.02 8.59
CA GLU A 164 -0.08 -7.23 8.29
C GLU A 164 0.07 -8.32 7.21
N GLY A 165 1.02 -8.15 6.30
CA GLY A 165 1.18 -9.01 5.11
C GLY A 165 0.38 -8.52 3.91
N ALA A 166 0.41 -9.27 2.81
CA ALA A 166 -0.31 -8.92 1.58
C ALA A 166 -1.83 -8.91 1.78
N CYS A 167 -2.55 -8.12 0.96
CA CYS A 167 -4.00 -8.23 0.90
C CYS A 167 -4.43 -9.59 0.34
N THR A 168 -5.53 -10.13 0.87
CA THR A 168 -6.15 -11.37 0.39
C THR A 168 -7.54 -11.06 -0.14
N GLY A 169 -7.85 -11.48 -1.37
CA GLY A 169 -9.17 -11.31 -1.97
C GLY A 169 -9.25 -10.18 -3.00
N ASP A 170 -10.46 -9.66 -3.20
CA ASP A 170 -10.74 -8.60 -4.17
C ASP A 170 -10.26 -7.23 -3.68
N GLN A 171 -9.77 -6.40 -4.60
CA GLN A 171 -9.33 -5.05 -4.26
C GLN A 171 -10.48 -4.08 -4.00
N ILE A 172 -11.69 -4.41 -4.47
CA ILE A 172 -12.88 -3.60 -4.26
C ILE A 172 -13.68 -4.23 -3.14
N VAL A 173 -13.63 -3.62 -1.96
CA VAL A 173 -14.26 -4.15 -0.74
C VAL A 173 -15.42 -3.27 -0.32
N THR A 174 -16.51 -3.87 0.15
CA THR A 174 -17.62 -3.13 0.75
C THR A 174 -17.67 -3.43 2.23
N THR A 175 -17.59 -2.39 3.06
CA THR A 175 -17.72 -2.51 4.51
C THR A 175 -19.08 -1.99 4.94
N THR A 176 -19.85 -2.83 5.62
CA THR A 176 -21.10 -2.45 6.28
C THR A 176 -20.86 -2.31 7.78
N THR A 177 -21.46 -1.31 8.41
CA THR A 177 -21.62 -1.28 9.86
C THR A 177 -22.80 -2.17 10.23
N ASP A 178 -22.53 -3.25 10.95
CA ASP A 178 -23.57 -4.02 11.66
C ASP A 178 -24.01 -3.28 12.94
#